data_AF-A0AAV9BYZ9-F1
#
_entry.id   AF-A0AAV9BYZ9-F1
#
_cell.length_a   1.000
_cell.length_b   1.000
_cell.length_c   1.000
_cell.angle_alpha   90.00
_cell.angle_beta   90.00
_cell.angle_gamma   90.00
#
_symmetry.space_group_name_H-M   'P 1'
#
loop_
_entity.id
_entity.type
_entity.pdbx_description
1 polymer ?
#
loop_
_entity_poly.entity_id
_entity_poly.type
_entity_poly.pdbx_seq_one_letter_code
_entity_poly.pdbx_strand_id
1 'polypeptide(L)'
;MSGFSRLPFTKIHSVRELKQPKELVYRITTILPDNASRPKVAKEIYVPKIGDLFVLSEFRPSHISDLSRIGNSYIVGVIKSGGNNEGDTICNYEIKTSKAIVVNKYTSEGKQNPQRQLYLIFLANVPRSCEICSSRDVESVVSDSLLESLHSGGMNDSQLGAVLSCISARYCTHENLINLIWGPPGTGKTKTISILLHALKKIKCKTLTCAPTNTAVVEVTSRLLKLVMDSYGESSGCRLGDIALFGNKDRMEVRGDIEEVFIENRAKKLRRCFVPETGWRSCMVSMINLLEDGVLQYEIQEDQEVMTFKSYISKRFGVVSEKLIECLDILWTHLPSSSISETSFRNMLVACHLLESLDKLLQASNTFSERELKKLFSLHKSTSCDALRKESTEASKFIECF
;
A
#
# COMPACT_ATOMS: atom_id res chain seq x y z
N MET A 1 2.33 24.59 -3.45
CA MET A 1 0.89 24.31 -3.67
C MET A 1 0.24 25.51 -4.35
N SER A 2 0.19 25.54 -5.69
CA SER A 2 -0.38 26.66 -6.47
C SER A 2 -1.76 26.33 -7.09
N GLY A 3 -2.35 25.19 -6.73
CA GLY A 3 -3.55 24.63 -7.39
C GLY A 3 -4.86 25.39 -7.13
N PHE A 4 -5.03 26.01 -5.96
CA PHE A 4 -6.33 26.57 -5.55
C PHE A 4 -6.81 27.74 -6.42
N SER A 5 -5.89 28.62 -6.84
CA SER A 5 -6.16 29.73 -7.77
C SER A 5 -6.74 29.30 -9.13
N ARG A 6 -6.45 28.06 -9.54
CA ARG A 6 -6.82 27.46 -10.83
C ARG A 6 -8.11 26.65 -10.76
N LEU A 7 -8.71 26.48 -9.58
CA LEU A 7 -9.94 25.70 -9.46
C LEU A 7 -11.09 26.36 -10.24
N PRO A 8 -11.87 25.57 -11.01
CA PRO A 8 -13.07 26.06 -11.66
C PRO A 8 -14.05 26.62 -10.64
N PHE A 9 -14.72 27.72 -10.98
CA PHE A 9 -15.76 28.31 -10.14
C PHE A 9 -16.87 28.93 -10.98
N THR A 10 -18.03 29.15 -10.36
CA THR A 10 -19.15 29.89 -10.92
C THR A 10 -19.76 30.83 -9.90
N LYS A 11 -20.45 31.87 -10.37
CA LYS A 11 -21.15 32.83 -9.52
C LYS A 11 -22.56 32.31 -9.23
N ILE A 12 -22.95 32.36 -7.96
CA ILE A 12 -24.33 32.09 -7.57
C ILE A 12 -25.13 33.37 -7.75
N HIS A 13 -26.22 33.27 -8.49
CA HIS A 13 -27.17 34.35 -8.73
C HIS A 13 -28.15 34.49 -7.57
N SER A 14 -28.67 33.38 -7.05
CA SER A 14 -29.57 33.38 -5.89
C SER A 14 -29.50 32.10 -5.08
N VAL A 15 -29.81 32.20 -3.80
CA VAL A 15 -29.97 31.08 -2.86
C VAL A 15 -31.39 31.11 -2.29
N ARG A 16 -32.02 29.95 -2.13
CA ARG A 16 -33.29 29.78 -1.41
C ARG A 16 -33.21 28.57 -0.50
N GLU A 17 -33.67 28.69 0.74
CA GLU A 17 -33.76 27.56 1.65
C GLU A 17 -34.93 26.67 1.26
N LEU A 18 -34.70 25.36 1.17
CA LEU A 18 -35.77 24.39 0.96
C LEU A 18 -36.23 23.92 2.34
N LYS A 19 -37.51 24.14 2.66
CA LYS A 19 -38.10 23.75 3.95
C LYS A 19 -38.16 22.22 4.05
N GLN A 20 -37.06 21.61 4.48
CA GLN A 20 -36.97 20.20 4.85
C GLN A 20 -36.62 20.11 6.34
N PRO A 21 -37.40 19.39 7.17
CA PRO A 21 -37.12 19.29 8.59
C PRO A 21 -35.73 18.66 8.82
N LYS A 22 -34.86 19.37 9.55
CA LYS A 22 -33.53 18.92 9.99
C LYS A 22 -32.44 18.76 8.91
N GLU A 23 -32.66 19.18 7.66
CA GLU A 23 -31.61 19.16 6.63
C GLU A 23 -31.18 20.57 6.16
N LEU A 24 -29.87 20.80 6.04
CA LEU A 24 -29.29 22.04 5.51
C LEU A 24 -29.25 22.04 3.97
N VAL A 25 -30.44 22.12 3.38
CA VAL A 25 -30.66 21.97 1.93
C VAL A 25 -31.14 23.28 1.33
N TYR A 26 -30.52 23.67 0.22
CA TYR A 26 -30.77 24.93 -0.46
C TYR A 26 -30.92 24.72 -1.96
N ARG A 27 -31.73 25.56 -2.60
CA ARG A 27 -31.73 25.73 -4.05
C ARG A 27 -30.83 26.89 -4.41
N ILE A 28 -29.86 26.66 -5.29
CA ILE A 28 -29.03 27.71 -5.87
C ILE A 28 -29.33 27.86 -7.35
N THR A 29 -29.18 29.09 -7.84
CA THR A 29 -29.30 29.42 -9.26
C THR A 29 -27.97 29.96 -9.77
N THR A 30 -27.50 29.46 -10.91
CA THR A 30 -26.28 29.94 -11.59
C THR A 30 -26.62 30.38 -13.00
N ILE A 31 -25.92 31.39 -13.51
CA ILE A 31 -26.08 31.86 -14.89
C ILE A 31 -24.83 31.47 -15.67
N LEU A 32 -24.98 30.65 -16.71
CA LEU A 32 -23.91 30.28 -17.62
C LEU A 32 -23.87 31.27 -18.79
N PRO A 33 -22.69 31.68 -19.28
CA PRO A 33 -22.61 32.54 -20.46
C PRO A 33 -23.02 31.77 -21.71
N ASP A 34 -23.68 32.49 -22.62
CA ASP A 34 -24.19 31.96 -23.89
C ASP A 34 -23.05 31.39 -24.74
N ASN A 35 -23.31 30.30 -25.46
CA ASN A 35 -22.30 29.54 -26.21
C ASN A 35 -21.57 30.40 -27.26
N ALA A 36 -22.22 31.45 -27.79
CA ALA A 36 -21.64 32.41 -28.73
C ALA A 36 -20.63 33.39 -28.10
N SER A 37 -20.57 33.49 -26.78
CA SER A 37 -19.80 34.51 -26.03
C SER A 37 -18.62 33.94 -25.22
N ARG A 38 -18.34 32.63 -25.33
CA ARG A 38 -17.23 32.00 -24.60
C ARG A 38 -15.89 32.53 -25.12
N PRO A 39 -15.05 33.18 -24.29
CA PRO A 39 -13.74 33.61 -24.73
C PRO A 39 -12.87 32.38 -25.05
N LYS A 40 -12.13 32.42 -26.17
CA LYS A 40 -11.19 31.36 -26.62
C LYS A 40 -10.07 31.04 -25.60
N VAL A 41 -9.92 31.87 -24.57
CA VAL A 41 -9.03 31.68 -23.42
C VAL A 41 -9.86 31.83 -22.12
N ALA A 42 -10.85 30.97 -21.91
CA ALA A 42 -11.66 31.01 -20.71
C ALA A 42 -10.95 30.30 -19.56
N LYS A 43 -10.74 31.00 -18.42
CA LYS A 43 -10.67 30.32 -17.12
C LYS A 43 -11.90 29.41 -17.03
N GLU A 44 -11.71 28.11 -16.86
CA GLU A 44 -12.78 27.11 -16.86
C GLU A 44 -13.95 27.56 -15.98
N ILE A 45 -15.07 27.90 -16.62
CA ILE A 45 -16.32 28.20 -15.92
C ILE A 45 -16.83 26.88 -15.40
N TYR A 46 -17.00 26.80 -14.08
CA TYR A 46 -17.47 25.58 -13.46
C TYR A 46 -18.96 25.38 -13.76
N VAL A 47 -19.28 24.25 -14.39
CA VAL A 47 -20.65 23.76 -14.54
C VAL A 47 -20.87 22.65 -13.52
N PRO A 48 -21.69 22.88 -12.48
CA PRO A 48 -21.90 21.89 -11.43
C PRO A 48 -22.54 20.61 -11.95
N LYS A 49 -22.03 19.47 -11.49
CA LYS A 49 -22.57 18.14 -11.73
C LYS A 49 -23.03 17.51 -10.42
N ILE A 50 -23.99 16.60 -10.53
CA ILE A 50 -24.47 15.80 -9.39
C ILE A 50 -23.28 15.07 -8.75
N GLY A 51 -23.19 15.11 -7.43
CA GLY A 51 -22.08 14.52 -6.66
C GLY A 51 -20.88 15.45 -6.49
N ASP A 52 -20.82 16.59 -7.17
CA ASP A 52 -19.71 17.53 -6.97
C ASP A 52 -19.69 18.07 -5.54
N LEU A 53 -18.54 17.91 -4.88
CA LEU A 53 -18.15 18.61 -3.68
C LEU A 53 -17.64 20.00 -4.06
N PHE A 54 -18.16 21.00 -3.37
CA PHE A 54 -17.83 22.40 -3.62
C PHE A 54 -17.54 23.15 -2.32
N VAL A 55 -16.95 24.33 -2.48
CA VAL A 55 -16.85 25.36 -1.46
C VAL A 55 -17.66 26.58 -1.87
N LEU A 56 -18.50 27.05 -0.95
CA LEU A 56 -19.10 28.37 -1.00
C LEU A 56 -18.19 29.36 -0.28
N SER A 57 -17.93 30.48 -0.94
CA SER A 57 -17.12 31.56 -0.38
C SER A 57 -17.62 32.90 -0.91
N GLU A 58 -17.53 33.96 -0.10
CA GLU A 58 -17.85 35.34 -0.51
C GLU A 58 -16.74 35.97 -1.37
N PHE A 59 -15.57 35.35 -1.41
CA PHE A 59 -14.42 35.76 -2.22
C PHE A 59 -13.89 34.57 -3.02
N ARG A 60 -13.17 34.84 -4.12
CA ARG A 60 -12.43 33.82 -4.84
C ARG A 60 -11.11 33.54 -4.12
N PRO A 61 -10.93 32.40 -3.43
CA PRO A 61 -9.67 32.06 -2.81
C PRO A 61 -8.60 31.86 -3.88
N SER A 62 -7.48 32.54 -3.72
CA SER A 62 -6.29 32.42 -4.56
C SER A 62 -5.34 31.34 -4.02
N HIS A 63 -5.36 31.14 -2.71
CA HIS A 63 -4.55 30.16 -2.01
C HIS A 63 -5.40 29.44 -0.94
N ILE A 64 -5.00 28.21 -0.57
CA ILE A 64 -5.72 27.43 0.45
C ILE A 64 -5.76 28.14 1.81
N SER A 65 -4.74 28.95 2.10
CA SER A 65 -4.68 29.79 3.31
C SER A 65 -5.78 30.85 3.35
N ASP A 66 -6.38 31.23 2.22
CA ASP A 66 -7.46 32.20 2.19
C ASP A 66 -8.72 31.64 2.86
N LEU A 67 -8.87 30.31 2.88
CA LEU A 67 -9.95 29.61 3.60
C LEU A 67 -9.73 29.61 5.12
N SER A 68 -8.48 29.72 5.59
CA SER A 68 -8.13 29.66 7.02
C SER A 68 -7.94 31.03 7.68
N ARG A 69 -8.16 32.15 6.96
CA ARG A 69 -8.04 33.50 7.53
C ARG A 69 -9.19 33.80 8.48
N ILE A 70 -8.87 34.38 9.64
CA ILE A 70 -9.84 34.83 10.64
C ILE A 70 -10.83 35.82 9.98
N GLY A 71 -12.13 35.55 10.11
CA GLY A 71 -13.21 36.35 9.50
C GLY A 71 -13.74 35.83 8.17
N ASN A 72 -13.08 34.86 7.54
CA ASN A 72 -13.55 34.22 6.30
C ASN A 72 -14.35 32.97 6.63
N SER A 73 -15.66 32.98 6.37
CA SER A 73 -16.49 31.78 6.46
C SER A 73 -16.62 31.13 5.09
N TYR A 74 -16.11 29.90 4.95
CA TYR A 74 -16.42 29.04 3.82
C TYR A 74 -17.38 27.94 4.24
N ILE A 75 -18.24 27.52 3.31
CA ILE A 75 -19.20 26.43 3.55
C ILE A 75 -18.94 25.34 2.52
N VAL A 76 -18.58 24.15 3.00
CA VAL A 76 -18.46 22.98 2.13
C VAL A 76 -19.85 22.41 1.88
N GLY A 77 -20.13 21.96 0.67
CA GLY A 77 -21.38 21.29 0.33
C GLY A 77 -21.26 20.36 -0.87
N VAL A 78 -22.35 19.68 -1.19
CA VAL A 78 -22.46 18.72 -2.29
C VAL A 78 -23.66 19.05 -3.16
N ILE A 79 -23.52 18.91 -4.49
CA ILE A 79 -24.62 19.01 -5.44
C ILE A 79 -25.47 17.74 -5.33
N LYS A 80 -26.71 17.88 -4.86
CA LYS A 80 -27.65 16.77 -4.70
C LYS A 80 -28.32 16.38 -6.02
N SER A 81 -28.80 17.36 -6.77
CA SER A 81 -29.60 17.20 -7.98
C SER A 81 -29.68 18.53 -8.75
N GLY A 82 -30.26 18.50 -9.94
CA GLY A 82 -30.44 19.68 -10.80
C GLY A 82 -29.41 19.76 -11.92
N GLY A 83 -29.39 20.90 -12.60
CA GLY A 83 -28.75 21.07 -13.90
C GLY A 83 -29.75 21.43 -14.99
N ASN A 84 -29.25 21.64 -16.19
CA ASN A 84 -30.02 22.12 -17.34
C ASN A 84 -30.07 21.10 -18.47
N ASN A 85 -31.09 21.25 -19.32
CA ASN A 85 -31.10 20.68 -20.67
C ASN A 85 -30.15 21.49 -21.57
N GLU A 86 -29.70 20.91 -22.68
CA GLU A 86 -28.80 21.62 -23.61
C GLU A 86 -29.44 22.93 -24.11
N GLY A 87 -28.80 24.07 -23.81
CA GLY A 87 -29.20 25.40 -24.30
C GLY A 87 -29.69 26.39 -23.24
N ASP A 88 -30.02 25.94 -22.03
CA ASP A 88 -30.53 26.85 -20.99
C ASP A 88 -29.40 27.68 -20.32
N THR A 89 -29.59 29.00 -20.28
CA THR A 89 -28.64 29.98 -19.67
C THR A 89 -28.71 30.03 -18.14
N ILE A 90 -29.86 29.65 -17.55
CA ILE A 90 -30.11 29.73 -16.10
C ILE A 90 -30.25 28.32 -15.56
N CYS A 91 -29.35 27.90 -14.66
CA CYS A 91 -29.36 26.56 -14.06
C CYS A 91 -29.79 26.59 -12.61
N ASN A 92 -30.63 25.64 -12.20
CA ASN A 92 -31.01 25.44 -10.81
C ASN A 92 -30.44 24.13 -10.27
N TYR A 93 -29.83 24.20 -9.09
CA TYR A 93 -29.26 23.05 -8.39
C TYR A 93 -29.80 22.97 -6.97
N GLU A 94 -30.06 21.75 -6.52
CA GLU A 94 -30.26 21.46 -5.09
C GLU A 94 -28.90 21.12 -4.48
N ILE A 95 -28.58 21.76 -3.37
CA ILE A 95 -27.33 21.55 -2.65
C ILE A 95 -27.58 21.20 -1.19
N LYS A 96 -26.70 20.38 -0.62
CA LYS A 96 -26.62 20.14 0.82
C LYS A 96 -25.31 20.72 1.35
N THR A 97 -25.37 21.39 2.49
CA THR A 97 -24.22 22.10 3.04
C THR A 97 -23.85 21.64 4.43
N SER A 98 -22.59 21.87 4.80
CA SER A 98 -22.03 21.55 6.12
C SER A 98 -22.45 22.51 7.23
N LYS A 99 -22.92 23.71 6.89
CA LYS A 99 -23.34 24.77 7.81
C LYS A 99 -24.47 25.59 7.20
N ALA A 100 -25.35 26.14 8.04
CA ALA A 100 -26.47 26.96 7.59
C ALA A 100 -25.99 28.19 6.80
N ILE A 101 -26.67 28.48 5.70
CA ILE A 101 -26.46 29.68 4.89
C ILE A 101 -27.39 30.78 5.41
N VAL A 102 -26.85 31.97 5.68
CA VAL A 102 -27.67 33.16 5.94
C VAL A 102 -28.23 33.69 4.62
N VAL A 103 -29.33 33.09 4.15
CA VAL A 103 -29.90 33.26 2.80
C VAL A 103 -30.14 34.73 2.43
N ASN A 104 -30.65 35.54 3.36
CA ASN A 104 -30.99 36.96 3.13
C ASN A 104 -29.83 37.83 2.60
N LYS A 105 -28.57 37.39 2.75
CA LYS A 105 -27.40 38.09 2.18
C LYS A 105 -27.25 37.92 0.66
N TYR A 106 -27.87 36.88 0.09
CA TYR A 106 -27.60 36.37 -1.26
C TYR A 106 -28.87 36.24 -2.12
N THR A 107 -29.99 36.79 -1.66
CA THR A 107 -31.28 36.70 -2.36
C THR A 107 -31.83 38.10 -2.62
N SER A 108 -32.31 38.33 -3.83
CA SER A 108 -32.84 39.62 -4.31
C SER A 108 -34.37 39.71 -4.14
N GLU A 109 -34.92 39.28 -3.01
CA GLU A 109 -36.36 39.47 -2.76
C GLU A 109 -36.63 40.96 -2.51
N GLY A 110 -36.99 41.71 -3.57
CA GLY A 110 -37.41 43.11 -3.50
C GLY A 110 -36.30 44.17 -3.59
N LYS A 111 -35.04 43.82 -3.89
CA LYS A 111 -33.93 44.77 -4.13
C LYS A 111 -33.34 44.58 -5.54
N GLN A 112 -32.83 45.66 -6.14
CA GLN A 112 -32.22 45.61 -7.48
C GLN A 112 -30.94 44.75 -7.56
N ASN A 113 -30.26 44.47 -6.43
CA ASN A 113 -29.06 43.61 -6.38
C ASN A 113 -28.88 42.90 -5.01
N PRO A 114 -28.28 41.69 -4.97
CA PRO A 114 -27.93 41.00 -3.72
C PRO A 114 -26.87 41.76 -2.94
N GLN A 115 -26.88 41.67 -1.59
CA GLN A 115 -25.93 42.41 -0.74
C GLN A 115 -24.50 41.90 -0.83
N ARG A 116 -24.31 40.61 -1.13
CA ARG A 116 -23.00 39.98 -1.28
C ARG A 116 -23.03 38.97 -2.43
N GLN A 117 -21.88 38.79 -3.07
CA GLN A 117 -21.70 37.76 -4.11
C GLN A 117 -21.19 36.47 -3.47
N LEU A 118 -21.83 35.35 -3.79
CA LEU A 118 -21.36 34.03 -3.38
C LEU A 118 -20.78 33.29 -4.60
N TYR A 119 -19.64 32.64 -4.39
CA TYR A 119 -18.96 31.84 -5.40
C TYR A 119 -19.07 30.37 -5.04
N LEU A 120 -19.38 29.54 -6.04
CA LEU A 120 -19.37 28.10 -5.97
C LEU A 120 -18.07 27.60 -6.62
N ILE A 121 -17.18 27.03 -5.82
CA ILE A 121 -15.85 26.60 -6.25
C ILE A 121 -15.79 25.08 -6.23
N PHE A 122 -15.47 24.47 -7.37
CA PHE A 122 -15.33 23.02 -7.46
C PHE A 122 -14.15 22.53 -6.62
N LEU A 123 -14.37 21.50 -5.81
CA LEU A 123 -13.30 20.79 -5.11
C LEU A 123 -13.00 19.45 -5.76
N ALA A 124 -14.01 18.59 -5.85
CA ALA A 124 -13.89 17.22 -6.34
C ALA A 124 -15.28 16.71 -6.75
N ASN A 125 -15.36 15.79 -7.70
CA ASN A 125 -16.58 15.01 -7.89
C ASN A 125 -16.57 13.88 -6.86
N VAL A 126 -17.58 13.78 -6.01
CA VAL A 126 -17.76 12.65 -5.09
C VAL A 126 -18.93 11.84 -5.64
N PRO A 127 -18.70 10.93 -6.60
CA PRO A 127 -19.74 10.04 -7.06
C PRO A 127 -20.26 9.26 -5.85
N ARG A 128 -21.58 9.10 -5.79
CA ARG A 128 -22.20 8.28 -4.76
C ARG A 128 -21.76 6.83 -4.92
N SER A 129 -22.06 6.00 -3.92
CA SER A 129 -21.99 4.55 -4.09
C SER A 129 -22.64 4.15 -5.40
N CYS A 130 -21.95 3.33 -6.20
CA CYS A 130 -22.46 2.91 -7.50
C CYS A 130 -23.85 2.28 -7.35
N GLU A 131 -24.86 2.84 -8.01
CA GLU A 131 -26.26 2.41 -7.86
C GLU A 131 -26.43 0.94 -8.30
N ILE A 132 -25.68 0.51 -9.32
CA ILE A 132 -25.67 -0.88 -9.80
C ILE A 132 -25.05 -1.81 -8.76
N CYS A 133 -24.02 -1.35 -8.05
CA CYS A 133 -23.36 -2.14 -7.01
C CYS A 133 -24.07 -2.06 -5.64
N SER A 134 -24.96 -1.09 -5.44
CA SER A 134 -25.62 -0.85 -4.14
C SER A 134 -26.57 -1.97 -3.72
N SER A 135 -26.94 -2.86 -4.66
CA SER A 135 -27.73 -4.07 -4.40
C SER A 135 -26.89 -5.33 -4.13
N ARG A 136 -25.55 -5.25 -4.26
CA ARG A 136 -24.66 -6.37 -3.96
C ARG A 136 -24.24 -6.31 -2.50
N ASP A 137 -24.41 -7.42 -1.79
CA ASP A 137 -23.84 -7.56 -0.45
C ASP A 137 -22.32 -7.42 -0.53
N VAL A 138 -21.77 -6.47 0.20
CA VAL A 138 -20.34 -6.16 0.24
C VAL A 138 -19.54 -7.39 0.69
N GLU A 139 -20.11 -8.21 1.56
CA GLU A 139 -19.56 -9.48 2.02
C GLU A 139 -19.46 -10.53 0.89
N SER A 140 -20.32 -10.49 -0.13
CA SER A 140 -20.26 -11.44 -1.25
C SER A 140 -19.05 -11.23 -2.18
N VAL A 141 -18.42 -10.06 -2.13
CA VAL A 141 -17.29 -9.68 -3.00
C VAL A 141 -15.94 -9.88 -2.31
N VAL A 142 -15.95 -9.91 -0.98
CA VAL A 142 -14.74 -10.02 -0.16
C VAL A 142 -14.56 -11.48 0.25
N SER A 143 -13.34 -12.03 0.11
CA SER A 143 -13.07 -13.40 0.56
C SER A 143 -13.22 -13.52 2.09
N ASP A 144 -13.73 -14.66 2.56
CA ASP A 144 -13.92 -14.94 4.00
C ASP A 144 -12.63 -14.68 4.81
N SER A 145 -11.48 -15.07 4.26
CA SER A 145 -10.15 -14.84 4.88
C SER A 145 -9.78 -13.36 5.05
N LEU A 146 -10.27 -12.48 4.17
CA LEU A 146 -10.08 -11.04 4.30
C LEU A 146 -11.06 -10.48 5.32
N LEU A 147 -12.30 -10.96 5.33
CA LEU A 147 -13.33 -10.54 6.26
C LEU A 147 -12.94 -10.88 7.71
N GLU A 148 -12.49 -12.11 7.97
CA GLU A 148 -11.94 -12.54 9.27
C GLU A 148 -10.77 -11.64 9.72
N SER A 149 -9.87 -11.32 8.80
CA SER A 149 -8.74 -10.42 9.07
C SER A 149 -9.16 -8.98 9.36
N LEU A 150 -10.30 -8.52 8.85
CA LEU A 150 -10.84 -7.19 9.13
C LEU A 150 -11.55 -7.18 10.48
N HIS A 151 -12.29 -8.24 10.82
CA HIS A 151 -12.95 -8.39 12.12
C HIS A 151 -11.94 -8.51 13.26
N SER A 152 -10.82 -9.22 13.07
CA SER A 152 -9.76 -9.31 14.07
C SER A 152 -9.01 -8.00 14.31
N GLY A 153 -9.15 -7.01 13.41
CA GLY A 153 -8.50 -5.69 13.50
C GLY A 153 -9.02 -4.78 14.63
N GLY A 154 -10.02 -5.22 15.40
CA GLY A 154 -10.59 -4.48 16.53
C GLY A 154 -11.15 -3.11 16.10
N MET A 155 -11.81 -3.06 14.94
CA MET A 155 -12.51 -1.89 14.44
C MET A 155 -13.93 -1.84 14.98
N ASN A 156 -14.48 -0.64 15.12
CA ASN A 156 -15.94 -0.51 15.31
C ASN A 156 -16.67 -0.56 13.95
N ASP A 157 -17.99 -0.67 13.99
CA ASP A 157 -18.82 -0.81 12.78
C ASP A 157 -18.65 0.33 11.79
N SER A 158 -18.45 1.57 12.27
CA SER A 158 -18.25 2.73 11.39
C SER A 158 -16.92 2.67 10.63
N GLN A 159 -15.86 2.18 11.29
CA GLN A 159 -14.54 2.00 10.68
C GLN A 159 -14.56 0.82 9.71
N LEU A 160 -15.17 -0.30 10.12
CA LEU A 160 -15.33 -1.48 9.28
C LEU A 160 -16.13 -1.15 8.01
N GLY A 161 -17.27 -0.49 8.15
CA GLY A 161 -18.10 -0.06 7.02
C GLY A 161 -17.35 0.88 6.07
N ALA A 162 -16.51 1.79 6.60
CA ALA A 162 -15.66 2.65 5.77
C ALA A 162 -14.61 1.85 4.97
N VAL A 163 -13.93 0.89 5.60
CA VAL A 163 -12.94 0.02 4.94
C VAL A 163 -13.62 -0.84 3.87
N LEU A 164 -14.72 -1.50 4.21
CA LEU A 164 -15.50 -2.33 3.31
C LEU A 164 -16.00 -1.53 2.09
N SER A 165 -16.52 -0.32 2.31
CA SER A 165 -16.94 0.57 1.24
C SER A 165 -15.79 0.89 0.27
N CYS A 166 -14.57 1.12 0.76
CA CYS A 166 -13.40 1.34 -0.09
C CYS A 166 -12.98 0.09 -0.86
N ILE A 167 -13.09 -1.09 -0.25
CA ILE A 167 -12.79 -2.37 -0.92
C ILE A 167 -13.83 -2.64 -2.02
N SER A 168 -15.12 -2.49 -1.74
CA SER A 168 -16.18 -2.62 -2.76
C SER A 168 -15.98 -1.65 -3.90
N ALA A 169 -15.58 -0.41 -3.61
CA ALA A 169 -15.29 0.59 -4.63
C ALA A 169 -14.18 0.13 -5.59
N ARG A 170 -13.18 -0.61 -5.09
CA ARG A 170 -12.13 -1.19 -5.93
C ARG A 170 -12.63 -2.27 -6.90
N TYR A 171 -13.71 -2.98 -6.58
CA TYR A 171 -14.30 -3.99 -7.45
C TYR A 171 -15.38 -3.43 -8.41
N CYS A 172 -15.75 -2.16 -8.27
CA CYS A 172 -16.67 -1.51 -9.19
C CYS A 172 -15.99 -1.30 -10.56
N THR A 173 -16.66 -1.76 -11.62
CA THR A 173 -16.23 -1.54 -13.01
C THR A 173 -17.10 -0.54 -13.76
N HIS A 174 -18.14 -0.01 -13.12
CA HIS A 174 -19.12 0.88 -13.76
C HIS A 174 -18.64 2.34 -13.79
N GLU A 175 -17.95 2.80 -12.74
CA GLU A 175 -17.50 4.17 -12.60
C GLU A 175 -16.30 4.30 -11.65
N ASN A 176 -15.55 5.39 -11.77
CA ASN A 176 -14.46 5.73 -10.85
C ASN A 176 -15.02 6.32 -9.57
N LEU A 177 -14.86 5.62 -8.45
CA LEU A 177 -15.45 6.01 -7.16
C LEU A 177 -14.47 6.82 -6.29
N ILE A 178 -15.00 7.79 -5.54
CA ILE A 178 -14.26 8.54 -4.52
C ILE A 178 -14.94 8.33 -3.18
N ASN A 179 -14.18 7.80 -2.22
CA ASN A 179 -14.67 7.54 -0.87
C ASN A 179 -14.08 8.57 0.10
N LEU A 180 -14.96 9.30 0.79
CA LEU A 180 -14.57 10.24 1.84
C LEU A 180 -14.73 9.59 3.22
N ILE A 181 -13.60 9.35 3.89
CA ILE A 181 -13.59 8.91 5.29
C ILE A 181 -13.40 10.12 6.18
N TRP A 182 -14.42 10.43 6.99
CA TRP A 182 -14.38 11.52 7.95
C TRP A 182 -14.40 10.98 9.38
N GLY A 183 -13.56 11.56 10.26
CA GLY A 183 -13.47 11.15 11.65
C GLY A 183 -13.04 12.32 12.56
N PRO A 184 -13.80 12.62 13.63
CA PRO A 184 -13.39 13.58 14.66
C PRO A 184 -12.00 13.30 15.28
N PRO A 185 -11.42 14.23 16.05
CA PRO A 185 -10.21 13.95 16.82
C PRO A 185 -10.37 12.70 17.70
N GLY A 186 -9.34 11.85 17.76
CA GLY A 186 -9.36 10.62 18.58
C GLY A 186 -10.08 9.40 17.97
N THR A 187 -10.78 9.52 16.84
CA THR A 187 -11.59 8.39 16.28
C THR A 187 -10.80 7.34 15.50
N GLY A 188 -9.49 7.28 15.67
CA GLY A 188 -8.65 6.23 15.07
C GLY A 188 -8.49 6.31 13.56
N LYS A 189 -8.62 7.49 12.91
CA LYS A 189 -8.44 7.67 11.45
C LYS A 189 -7.22 6.93 10.88
N THR A 190 -6.06 7.11 11.51
CA THR A 190 -4.82 6.45 11.07
C THR A 190 -4.91 4.93 11.19
N LYS A 191 -5.54 4.41 12.26
CA LYS A 191 -5.79 2.96 12.41
C LYS A 191 -6.67 2.45 11.26
N THR A 192 -7.75 3.16 10.93
CA THR A 192 -8.65 2.81 9.82
C THR A 192 -7.90 2.80 8.49
N ILE A 193 -7.06 3.81 8.22
CA ILE A 193 -6.24 3.88 7.00
C ILE A 193 -5.25 2.71 6.95
N SER A 194 -4.52 2.41 8.03
CA SER A 194 -3.56 1.30 8.05
C SER A 194 -4.22 -0.06 7.81
N ILE A 195 -5.41 -0.28 8.37
CA ILE A 195 -6.18 -1.51 8.12
C ILE A 195 -6.68 -1.57 6.67
N LEU A 196 -7.16 -0.45 6.11
CA LEU A 196 -7.52 -0.37 4.70
C LEU A 196 -6.33 -0.72 3.79
N LEU A 197 -5.16 -0.15 4.06
CA LEU A 197 -3.95 -0.44 3.27
C LEU A 197 -3.53 -1.91 3.38
N HIS A 198 -3.62 -2.49 4.57
CA HIS A 198 -3.35 -3.92 4.76
C HIS A 198 -4.34 -4.79 3.96
N ALA A 199 -5.63 -4.45 3.97
CA ALA A 199 -6.64 -5.14 3.18
C ALA A 199 -6.42 -5.00 1.66
N LEU A 200 -6.11 -3.78 1.19
CA LEU A 200 -5.77 -3.52 -0.20
C LEU A 200 -4.53 -4.32 -0.65
N LYS A 201 -3.53 -4.49 0.23
CA LYS A 201 -2.37 -5.35 -0.02
C LYS A 201 -2.78 -6.82 -0.17
N LYS A 202 -3.65 -7.33 0.71
CA LYS A 202 -4.14 -8.73 0.64
C LYS A 202 -4.85 -9.04 -0.69
N ILE A 203 -5.62 -8.09 -1.23
CA ILE A 203 -6.24 -8.21 -2.56
C ILE A 203 -5.33 -7.80 -3.72
N LYS A 204 -4.01 -7.64 -3.48
CA LYS A 204 -2.99 -7.26 -4.48
C LYS A 204 -3.30 -5.97 -5.23
N CYS A 205 -3.97 -5.02 -4.57
CA CYS A 205 -4.24 -3.70 -5.14
C CYS A 205 -2.98 -2.83 -5.06
N LYS A 206 -2.54 -2.29 -6.21
CA LYS A 206 -1.47 -1.29 -6.26
C LYS A 206 -2.00 0.02 -5.69
N THR A 207 -1.50 0.41 -4.53
CA THR A 207 -1.99 1.56 -3.77
C THR A 207 -0.90 2.59 -3.59
N LEU A 208 -1.19 3.85 -3.96
CA LEU A 208 -0.35 5.00 -3.63
C LEU A 208 -0.95 5.73 -2.43
N THR A 209 -0.17 5.87 -1.36
CA THR A 209 -0.60 6.60 -0.16
C THR A 209 0.22 7.87 -0.02
N CYS A 210 -0.47 9.00 0.18
CA CYS A 210 0.13 10.30 0.36
C CYS A 210 -0.40 10.95 1.65
N ALA A 211 0.44 11.73 2.32
CA ALA A 211 0.01 12.59 3.42
C ALA A 211 0.68 13.97 3.32
N PRO A 212 0.10 15.03 3.92
CA PRO A 212 0.65 16.38 3.83
C PRO A 212 2.00 16.57 4.52
N THR A 213 2.35 15.73 5.50
CA THR A 213 3.58 15.81 6.29
C THR A 213 4.34 14.49 6.29
N ASN A 214 5.68 14.57 6.39
CA ASN A 214 6.55 13.39 6.48
C ASN A 214 6.17 12.51 7.69
N THR A 215 5.93 13.11 8.85
CA THR A 215 5.52 12.39 10.08
C THR A 215 4.24 11.58 9.88
N ALA A 216 3.26 12.13 9.15
CA ALA A 216 2.03 11.39 8.88
C ALA A 216 2.25 10.21 7.93
N VAL A 217 3.14 10.34 6.93
CA VAL A 217 3.53 9.22 6.07
C VAL A 217 4.21 8.13 6.90
N VAL A 218 5.20 8.49 7.71
CA VAL A 218 5.98 7.57 8.54
C VAL A 218 5.10 6.85 9.56
N GLU A 219 4.17 7.55 10.22
CA GLU A 219 3.21 6.97 11.17
C GLU A 219 2.30 5.93 10.49
N VAL A 220 1.76 6.24 9.30
CA VAL A 220 0.93 5.29 8.53
C VAL A 220 1.75 4.07 8.11
N THR A 221 2.99 4.28 7.63
CA THR A 221 3.92 3.20 7.26
C THR A 221 4.23 2.32 8.46
N SER A 222 4.56 2.89 9.63
CA SER A 222 4.86 2.14 10.85
C SER A 222 3.68 1.26 11.28
N ARG A 223 2.46 1.79 11.28
CA ARG A 223 1.27 1.01 11.62
C ARG A 223 0.96 -0.08 10.61
N LEU A 224 1.15 0.19 9.32
CA LEU A 224 0.99 -0.83 8.27
C LEU A 224 2.01 -1.95 8.47
N LEU A 225 3.27 -1.62 8.74
CA LEU A 225 4.33 -2.59 9.00
C LEU A 225 3.99 -3.52 10.16
N LYS A 226 3.53 -2.97 11.28
CA LYS A 226 3.08 -3.77 12.44
C LYS A 226 1.99 -4.76 12.04
N LEU A 227 0.95 -4.30 11.32
CA LEU A 227 -0.12 -5.19 10.85
C LEU A 227 0.38 -6.29 9.90
N VAL A 228 1.35 -5.98 9.05
CA VAL A 228 1.96 -6.98 8.15
C VAL A 228 2.80 -7.96 8.95
N MET A 229 3.66 -7.50 9.85
CA MET A 229 4.51 -8.33 10.69
C MET A 229 3.69 -9.25 11.60
N ASP A 230 2.65 -8.72 12.26
CA ASP A 230 1.73 -9.49 13.12
C ASP A 230 0.95 -10.57 12.34
N SER A 231 0.82 -10.43 11.02
CA SER A 231 0.13 -11.41 10.17
C SER A 231 0.98 -12.64 9.84
N TYR A 232 2.31 -12.54 10.01
CA TYR A 232 3.24 -13.64 9.87
C TYR A 232 3.57 -14.16 11.27
N GLY A 233 3.22 -15.41 11.58
CA GLY A 233 3.59 -16.02 12.86
C GLY A 233 5.12 -16.02 13.04
N GLU A 234 5.58 -16.20 14.29
CA GLU A 234 7.00 -16.11 14.70
C GLU A 234 7.99 -16.95 13.86
N SER A 235 7.50 -17.94 13.11
CA SER A 235 8.29 -18.87 12.29
C SER A 235 8.22 -18.63 10.77
N SER A 236 7.51 -17.60 10.30
CA SER A 236 7.38 -17.29 8.86
C SER A 236 8.00 -15.93 8.54
N GLY A 237 8.99 -15.88 7.64
CA GLY A 237 9.60 -14.61 7.25
C GLY A 237 8.61 -13.63 6.62
N CYS A 238 8.84 -12.35 6.88
CA CYS A 238 7.92 -11.29 6.52
C CYS A 238 8.18 -10.78 5.09
N ARG A 239 7.17 -10.87 4.21
CA ARG A 239 7.26 -10.33 2.84
C ARG A 239 7.01 -8.82 2.83
N LEU A 240 8.08 -8.05 2.91
CA LEU A 240 8.05 -6.59 2.87
C LEU A 240 8.25 -5.98 1.48
N GLY A 241 8.63 -6.79 0.48
CA GLY A 241 8.94 -6.34 -0.87
C GLY A 241 7.82 -5.61 -1.62
N ASP A 242 6.56 -5.82 -1.23
CA ASP A 242 5.40 -5.14 -1.83
C ASP A 242 5.11 -3.74 -1.25
N ILE A 243 5.79 -3.36 -0.16
CA ILE A 243 5.60 -2.06 0.50
C ILE A 243 6.83 -1.21 0.17
N ALA A 244 6.68 0.05 -0.23
CA ALA A 244 7.81 0.93 -0.46
C ALA A 244 7.55 2.32 0.12
N LEU A 245 8.53 2.85 0.85
CA LEU A 245 8.55 4.20 1.36
C LEU A 245 9.50 5.06 0.53
N PHE A 246 8.98 6.17 0.02
CA PHE A 246 9.71 7.16 -0.78
C PHE A 246 9.86 8.47 -0.03
N GLY A 247 11.04 9.08 -0.16
CA GLY A 247 11.32 10.42 0.34
C GLY A 247 12.76 10.57 0.79
N ASN A 248 13.02 11.63 1.55
CA ASN A 248 14.35 11.90 2.08
C ASN A 248 14.50 11.27 3.47
N LYS A 249 15.51 10.39 3.63
CA LYS A 249 15.73 9.60 4.86
C LYS A 249 15.77 10.47 6.12
N ASP A 250 16.54 11.55 6.08
CA ASP A 250 16.78 12.41 7.24
C ASP A 250 15.53 13.20 7.63
N ARG A 251 14.86 13.83 6.65
CA ARG A 251 13.64 14.63 6.88
C ARG A 251 12.42 13.81 7.28
N MET A 252 12.44 12.52 7.00
CA MET A 252 11.39 11.57 7.41
C MET A 252 11.77 10.84 8.70
N GLU A 253 12.98 11.05 9.23
CA GLU A 253 13.48 10.38 10.44
C GLU A 253 13.35 8.84 10.36
N VAL A 254 13.62 8.26 9.18
CA VAL A 254 13.46 6.83 8.95
C VAL A 254 14.46 6.05 9.81
N ARG A 255 13.94 5.24 10.74
CA ARG A 255 14.70 4.43 11.71
C ARG A 255 13.96 3.13 12.03
N GLY A 256 14.66 2.16 12.62
CA GLY A 256 14.10 0.87 13.05
C GLY A 256 13.46 0.10 11.89
N ASP A 257 12.35 -0.58 12.16
CA ASP A 257 11.63 -1.42 11.18
C ASP A 257 11.23 -0.70 9.88
N ILE A 258 11.08 0.63 9.93
CA ILE A 258 10.71 1.43 8.76
C ILE A 258 11.83 1.44 7.72
N GLU A 259 13.09 1.25 8.13
CA GLU A 259 14.22 1.14 7.20
C GLU A 259 14.07 -0.04 6.23
N GLU A 260 13.36 -1.11 6.63
CA GLU A 260 13.16 -2.31 5.81
C GLU A 260 12.31 -2.07 4.55
N VAL A 261 11.46 -1.04 4.60
CA VAL A 261 10.61 -0.63 3.46
C VAL A 261 11.08 0.65 2.77
N PHE A 262 12.13 1.29 3.28
CA PHE A 262 12.71 2.45 2.61
C PHE A 262 13.47 2.04 1.36
N ILE A 263 13.15 2.66 0.23
CA ILE A 263 13.57 2.18 -1.09
C ILE A 263 15.10 2.14 -1.26
N GLU A 264 15.83 3.13 -0.73
CA GLU A 264 17.29 3.16 -0.84
C GLU A 264 17.95 2.08 0.00
N ASN A 265 17.39 1.79 1.19
CA ASN A 265 17.91 0.74 2.06
C ASN A 265 17.69 -0.64 1.41
N ARG A 266 16.48 -0.87 0.88
CA ARG A 266 16.17 -2.05 0.08
C ARG A 266 17.13 -2.22 -1.08
N ALA A 267 17.34 -1.17 -1.88
CA ALA A 267 18.23 -1.23 -3.03
C ALA A 267 19.66 -1.59 -2.63
N LYS A 268 20.17 -1.03 -1.52
CA LYS A 268 21.49 -1.38 -0.98
C LYS A 268 21.59 -2.85 -0.57
N LYS A 269 20.58 -3.40 0.14
CA LYS A 269 20.55 -4.81 0.53
C LYS A 269 20.50 -5.73 -0.69
N LEU A 270 19.54 -5.52 -1.59
CA LEU A 270 19.39 -6.31 -2.81
C LEU A 270 20.64 -6.27 -3.70
N ARG A 271 21.30 -5.11 -3.81
CA ARG A 271 22.53 -4.97 -4.58
C ARG A 271 23.63 -5.94 -4.12
N ARG A 272 23.76 -6.17 -2.81
CA ARG A 272 24.73 -7.13 -2.25
C ARG A 272 24.45 -8.56 -2.72
N CYS A 273 23.17 -8.95 -2.75
CA CYS A 273 22.76 -10.27 -3.22
C CYS A 273 22.95 -10.48 -4.72
N PHE A 274 22.94 -9.41 -5.53
CA PHE A 274 23.08 -9.52 -6.99
C PHE A 274 24.52 -9.30 -7.50
N VAL A 275 25.52 -9.20 -6.61
CA VAL A 275 26.93 -9.20 -7.01
C VAL A 275 27.28 -10.56 -7.62
N PRO A 276 27.85 -10.66 -8.83
CA PRO A 276 28.14 -11.94 -9.47
C PRO A 276 29.04 -12.87 -8.65
N GLU A 277 30.05 -12.32 -7.98
CA GLU A 277 31.11 -13.07 -7.30
C GLU A 277 30.75 -13.45 -5.86
N THR A 278 29.93 -12.65 -5.17
CA THR A 278 29.61 -12.84 -3.73
C THR A 278 28.13 -12.91 -3.43
N GLY A 279 27.28 -12.75 -4.45
CA GLY A 279 25.83 -12.73 -4.31
C GLY A 279 25.23 -14.13 -4.26
N TRP A 280 23.89 -14.19 -4.21
CA TRP A 280 23.13 -15.40 -3.96
C TRP A 280 23.48 -16.55 -4.92
N ARG A 281 23.74 -16.25 -6.19
CA ARG A 281 24.08 -17.27 -7.20
C ARG A 281 25.44 -17.90 -6.91
N SER A 282 26.43 -17.09 -6.56
CA SER A 282 27.76 -17.57 -6.18
C SER A 282 27.71 -18.36 -4.87
N CYS A 283 26.95 -17.89 -3.88
CA CYS A 283 26.72 -18.60 -2.63
C CYS A 283 26.06 -19.97 -2.88
N MET A 284 25.04 -20.03 -3.75
CA MET A 284 24.39 -21.30 -4.10
C MET A 284 25.34 -22.26 -4.80
N VAL A 285 26.09 -21.81 -5.82
CA VAL A 285 27.08 -22.66 -6.49
C VAL A 285 28.15 -23.15 -5.52
N SER A 286 28.61 -22.30 -4.61
CA SER A 286 29.57 -22.68 -3.57
C SER A 286 29.01 -23.75 -2.63
N MET A 287 27.74 -23.64 -2.25
CA MET A 287 27.06 -24.64 -1.41
C MET A 287 26.91 -25.97 -2.15
N ILE A 288 26.46 -25.94 -3.41
CA ILE A 288 26.33 -27.14 -4.26
C ILE A 288 27.69 -27.83 -4.40
N ASN A 289 28.73 -27.10 -4.82
CA ASN A 289 30.08 -27.65 -4.97
C ASN A 289 30.62 -28.22 -3.65
N LEU A 290 30.32 -27.59 -2.51
CA LEU A 290 30.73 -28.11 -1.21
C LEU A 290 30.03 -29.43 -0.88
N LEU A 291 28.72 -29.51 -1.12
CA LEU A 291 27.92 -30.72 -0.90
C LEU A 291 28.35 -31.86 -1.83
N GLU A 292 28.61 -31.57 -3.10
CA GLU A 292 28.93 -32.59 -4.10
C GLU A 292 30.38 -33.09 -4.02
N ASP A 293 31.33 -32.16 -3.87
CA ASP A 293 32.77 -32.39 -4.01
C ASP A 293 33.57 -32.06 -2.75
N GLY A 294 32.92 -31.97 -1.59
CA GLY A 294 33.56 -31.57 -0.33
C GLY A 294 34.80 -32.42 0.02
N VAL A 295 34.77 -33.72 -0.26
CA VAL A 295 35.93 -34.62 -0.06
C VAL A 295 37.08 -34.29 -1.00
N LEU A 296 36.81 -34.04 -2.29
CA LEU A 296 37.85 -33.68 -3.25
C LEU A 296 38.49 -32.34 -2.89
N GLN A 297 37.68 -31.36 -2.49
CA GLN A 297 38.19 -30.06 -2.04
C GLN A 297 39.12 -30.18 -0.83
N TYR A 298 38.80 -31.09 0.11
CA TYR A 298 39.65 -31.38 1.26
C TYR A 298 40.96 -32.08 0.87
N GLU A 299 40.92 -33.03 -0.07
CA GLU A 299 42.10 -33.80 -0.52
C GLU A 299 43.10 -32.95 -1.33
N ILE A 300 42.61 -31.94 -2.06
CA ILE A 300 43.44 -31.05 -2.89
C ILE A 300 44.11 -29.94 -2.06
N GLN A 301 43.71 -29.74 -0.82
CA GLN A 301 44.22 -28.66 0.01
C GLN A 301 45.68 -28.96 0.43
N GLU A 302 46.65 -28.27 -0.20
CA GLU A 302 48.10 -28.54 -0.06
C GLU A 302 48.68 -28.21 1.33
N ASP A 303 47.98 -27.41 2.15
CA ASP A 303 48.41 -27.06 3.51
C ASP A 303 47.80 -28.02 4.54
N GLN A 304 48.56 -29.05 4.89
CA GLN A 304 48.30 -29.91 6.05
C GLN A 304 48.50 -29.12 7.37
N GLU A 305 47.50 -28.37 7.80
CA GLU A 305 47.17 -28.42 9.23
C GLU A 305 46.46 -29.75 9.50
N VAL A 306 46.76 -30.38 10.64
CA VAL A 306 46.23 -31.68 11.10
C VAL A 306 44.75 -31.53 11.48
N MET A 307 43.90 -31.16 10.53
CA MET A 307 42.47 -31.02 10.73
C MET A 307 41.76 -32.21 10.09
N THR A 308 40.86 -32.85 10.83
CA THR A 308 40.08 -33.97 10.29
C THR A 308 39.06 -33.49 9.26
N PHE A 309 38.57 -34.37 8.38
CA PHE A 309 37.57 -33.98 7.38
C PHE A 309 36.30 -33.43 8.04
N LYS A 310 35.88 -34.00 9.18
CA LYS A 310 34.76 -33.47 9.97
C LYS A 310 34.97 -32.01 10.37
N SER A 311 36.13 -31.67 10.91
CA SER A 311 36.43 -30.30 11.34
C SER A 311 36.51 -29.35 10.13
N TYR A 312 37.10 -29.80 9.03
CA TYR A 312 37.14 -29.05 7.78
C TYR A 312 35.72 -28.75 7.26
N ILE A 313 34.89 -29.79 7.09
CA ILE A 313 33.57 -29.65 6.48
C ILE A 313 32.64 -28.84 7.38
N SER A 314 32.69 -29.02 8.70
CA SER A 314 31.85 -28.25 9.63
C SER A 314 32.20 -26.76 9.60
N LYS A 315 33.50 -26.41 9.55
CA LYS A 315 33.94 -25.02 9.44
C LYS A 315 33.56 -24.41 8.09
N ARG A 316 33.80 -25.14 7.00
CA ARG A 316 33.48 -24.65 5.64
C ARG A 316 31.99 -24.52 5.41
N PHE A 317 31.21 -25.52 5.82
CA PHE A 317 29.77 -25.52 5.69
C PHE A 317 29.17 -24.34 6.42
N GLY A 318 29.54 -24.08 7.68
CA GLY A 318 29.05 -22.94 8.44
C GLY A 318 29.28 -21.59 7.74
N VAL A 319 30.47 -21.38 7.16
CA VAL A 319 30.77 -20.13 6.43
C VAL A 319 29.96 -19.99 5.14
N VAL A 320 29.77 -21.08 4.38
CA VAL A 320 29.02 -21.03 3.11
C VAL A 320 27.51 -20.96 3.37
N SER A 321 27.02 -21.69 4.38
CA SER A 321 25.60 -21.69 4.77
C SER A 321 25.18 -20.32 5.29
N GLU A 322 25.95 -19.69 6.17
CA GLU A 322 25.67 -18.36 6.71
C GLU A 322 25.47 -17.32 5.59
N LYS A 323 26.40 -17.28 4.62
CA LYS A 323 26.32 -16.35 3.48
C LYS A 323 25.13 -16.63 2.57
N LEU A 324 24.80 -17.90 2.36
CA LEU A 324 23.66 -18.28 1.54
C LEU A 324 22.35 -17.92 2.25
N ILE A 325 22.21 -18.23 3.54
CA ILE A 325 21.06 -17.88 4.36
C ILE A 325 20.88 -16.36 4.37
N GLU A 326 21.93 -15.55 4.56
CA GLU A 326 21.84 -14.09 4.50
C GLU A 326 21.29 -13.60 3.14
N CYS A 327 21.77 -14.20 2.03
CA CYS A 327 21.29 -13.85 0.71
C CYS A 327 19.81 -14.21 0.51
N LEU A 328 19.42 -15.43 0.91
CA LEU A 328 18.03 -15.87 0.84
C LEU A 328 17.15 -14.98 1.71
N ASP A 329 17.64 -14.58 2.89
CA ASP A 329 16.93 -13.74 3.85
C ASP A 329 16.66 -12.32 3.32
N ILE A 330 17.60 -11.78 2.53
CA ILE A 330 17.40 -10.51 1.86
C ILE A 330 16.42 -10.67 0.69
N LEU A 331 16.56 -11.72 -0.11
CA LEU A 331 15.76 -11.92 -1.33
C LEU A 331 14.28 -12.09 -1.01
N TRP A 332 13.92 -13.01 -0.13
CA TRP A 332 12.52 -13.30 0.20
C TRP A 332 11.81 -12.15 0.96
N THR A 333 12.56 -11.34 1.74
CA THR A 333 12.05 -10.20 2.49
C THR A 333 11.79 -9.01 1.56
N HIS A 334 12.71 -8.76 0.63
CA HIS A 334 12.74 -7.49 -0.12
C HIS A 334 12.31 -7.59 -1.59
N LEU A 335 12.28 -8.78 -2.19
CA LEU A 335 11.75 -8.92 -3.54
C LEU A 335 10.23 -8.77 -3.54
N PRO A 336 9.66 -8.00 -4.50
CA PRO A 336 8.22 -7.94 -4.69
C PRO A 336 7.65 -9.33 -4.95
N SER A 337 6.44 -9.59 -4.45
CA SER A 337 5.73 -10.86 -4.70
C SER A 337 5.45 -11.12 -6.18
N SER A 338 5.49 -10.08 -7.03
CA SER A 338 5.40 -10.22 -8.48
C SER A 338 6.69 -10.72 -9.14
N SER A 339 7.83 -10.62 -8.45
CA SER A 339 9.14 -10.96 -8.99
C SER A 339 9.58 -12.39 -8.65
N ILE A 340 8.90 -13.04 -7.71
CA ILE A 340 9.21 -14.40 -7.24
C ILE A 340 7.94 -15.24 -7.18
N SER A 341 8.03 -16.50 -7.64
CA SER A 341 6.89 -17.42 -7.53
C SER A 341 6.68 -17.85 -6.07
N GLU A 342 5.45 -18.22 -5.71
CA GLU A 342 5.14 -18.74 -4.38
C GLU A 342 5.96 -20.01 -4.06
N THR A 343 6.16 -20.86 -5.07
CA THR A 343 7.00 -22.07 -4.95
C THR A 343 8.46 -21.71 -4.66
N SER A 344 9.03 -20.78 -5.43
CA SER A 344 10.41 -20.33 -5.22
C SER A 344 10.59 -19.74 -3.82
N PHE A 345 9.62 -18.95 -3.34
CA PHE A 345 9.66 -18.44 -1.98
C PHE A 345 9.65 -19.57 -0.93
N ARG A 346 8.77 -20.55 -1.08
CA ARG A 346 8.72 -21.70 -0.16
C ARG A 346 10.01 -22.52 -0.19
N ASN A 347 10.61 -22.69 -1.36
CA ASN A 347 11.89 -23.39 -1.48
C ASN A 347 13.02 -22.62 -0.78
N MET A 348 13.07 -21.29 -0.89
CA MET A 348 14.06 -20.47 -0.15
C MET A 348 13.91 -20.67 1.37
N LEU A 349 12.67 -20.70 1.86
CA LEU A 349 12.34 -20.97 3.27
C LEU A 349 12.84 -22.33 3.75
N VAL A 350 12.48 -23.38 3.00
CA VAL A 350 12.87 -24.75 3.32
C VAL A 350 14.40 -24.88 3.25
N ALA A 351 15.03 -24.26 2.26
CA ALA A 351 16.48 -24.23 2.13
C ALA A 351 17.15 -23.63 3.37
N CYS A 352 16.70 -22.48 3.87
CA CYS A 352 17.24 -21.90 5.10
C CYS A 352 17.14 -22.87 6.29
N HIS A 353 15.96 -23.46 6.52
CA HIS A 353 15.77 -24.40 7.64
C HIS A 353 16.63 -25.66 7.53
N LEU A 354 16.80 -26.19 6.31
CA LEU A 354 17.64 -27.37 6.07
C LEU A 354 19.12 -27.04 6.28
N LEU A 355 19.58 -25.86 5.83
CA LEU A 355 20.95 -25.40 6.05
C LEU A 355 21.24 -25.22 7.54
N GLU A 356 20.33 -24.59 8.28
CA GLU A 356 20.46 -24.42 9.74
C GLU A 356 20.46 -25.76 10.48
N SER A 357 19.61 -26.70 10.06
CA SER A 357 19.52 -28.03 10.67
C SER A 357 20.78 -28.84 10.40
N LEU A 358 21.26 -28.84 9.16
CA LEU A 358 22.48 -29.54 8.77
C LEU A 358 23.71 -28.94 9.46
N ASP A 359 23.82 -27.62 9.58
CA ASP A 359 24.91 -26.98 10.31
C ASP A 359 24.93 -27.45 11.77
N LYS A 360 23.79 -27.41 12.47
CA LYS A 360 23.69 -27.91 13.86
C LYS A 360 24.13 -29.38 13.98
N LEU A 361 23.74 -30.24 13.03
CA LEU A 361 24.12 -31.65 13.03
C LEU A 361 25.62 -31.86 12.80
N LEU A 362 26.24 -31.04 11.93
CA LEU A 362 27.68 -31.06 11.68
C LEU A 362 28.49 -30.58 12.89
N GLN A 363 28.03 -29.52 13.57
CA GLN A 363 28.69 -29.00 14.77
C GLN A 363 28.58 -29.95 15.97
N ALA A 364 27.57 -30.83 16.00
CA ALA A 364 27.41 -31.79 17.08
C ALA A 364 28.50 -32.91 17.04
N SER A 365 29.17 -33.09 18.18
CA SER A 365 30.40 -33.91 18.27
C SER A 365 30.20 -35.39 17.92
N ASN A 366 28.99 -35.94 18.10
CA ASN A 366 28.73 -37.38 18.02
C ASN A 366 27.74 -37.80 16.91
N THR A 367 27.31 -36.89 16.04
CA THR A 367 26.24 -37.19 15.06
C THR A 367 26.71 -38.07 13.91
N PHE A 368 27.86 -37.73 13.33
CA PHE A 368 28.42 -38.42 12.17
C PHE A 368 29.87 -38.81 12.41
N SER A 369 30.22 -40.02 11.97
CA SER A 369 31.60 -40.47 11.84
C SER A 369 32.27 -39.86 10.61
N GLU A 370 33.60 -39.82 10.61
CA GLU A 370 34.42 -39.40 9.46
C GLU A 370 34.05 -40.14 8.16
N ARG A 371 33.75 -41.45 8.25
CA ARG A 371 33.39 -42.26 7.08
C ARG A 371 32.02 -41.88 6.52
N GLU A 372 31.04 -41.61 7.37
CA GLU A 372 29.70 -41.20 6.94
C GLU A 372 29.72 -39.83 6.29
N LEU A 373 30.43 -38.86 6.88
CA LEU A 373 30.60 -37.55 6.27
C LEU A 373 31.28 -37.64 4.91
N LYS A 374 32.35 -38.44 4.78
CA LYS A 374 33.02 -38.61 3.48
C LYS A 374 32.08 -39.20 2.43
N LYS A 375 31.18 -40.11 2.79
CA LYS A 375 30.17 -40.64 1.86
C LYS A 375 29.15 -39.58 1.45
N LEU A 376 28.65 -38.80 2.41
CA LEU A 376 27.66 -37.74 2.18
C LEU A 376 28.19 -36.64 1.25
N PHE A 377 29.46 -36.29 1.38
CA PHE A 377 30.11 -35.20 0.64
C PHE A 377 30.96 -35.69 -0.56
N SER A 378 30.59 -36.85 -1.12
CA SER A 378 31.23 -37.45 -2.31
C SER A 378 30.21 -37.84 -3.38
N LEU A 379 29.14 -37.04 -3.55
CA LEU A 379 27.98 -37.37 -4.38
C LEU A 379 28.32 -37.54 -5.87
N HIS A 380 29.39 -36.90 -6.36
CA HIS A 380 29.77 -36.99 -7.78
C HIS A 380 30.30 -38.37 -8.23
N LYS A 381 30.52 -39.33 -7.29
CA LYS A 381 30.87 -40.73 -7.61
C LYS A 381 29.66 -41.65 -7.86
N SER A 382 28.43 -41.19 -7.63
CA SER A 382 27.22 -41.96 -7.96
C SER A 382 26.41 -41.28 -9.05
N THR A 383 26.91 -41.30 -10.29
CA THR A 383 26.04 -41.14 -11.46
C THR A 383 25.13 -42.36 -11.57
N SER A 384 24.04 -42.32 -10.82
CA SER A 384 22.70 -42.77 -11.23
C SER A 384 21.73 -42.18 -10.22
N CYS A 385 20.91 -41.22 -10.67
CA CYS A 385 19.81 -40.63 -9.90
C CYS A 385 18.80 -41.66 -9.35
N ASP A 386 18.92 -42.95 -9.66
CA ASP A 386 18.02 -44.00 -9.17
C ASP A 386 18.41 -44.59 -7.80
N ALA A 387 19.65 -44.43 -7.33
CA ALA A 387 20.11 -45.05 -6.07
C ALA A 387 19.81 -44.21 -4.81
N LEU A 388 19.68 -42.89 -4.92
CA LEU A 388 19.44 -41.99 -3.77
C LEU A 388 17.97 -41.91 -3.35
N ARG A 389 17.04 -42.53 -4.10
CA ARG A 389 15.62 -42.67 -3.72
C ARG A 389 15.38 -43.49 -2.45
N LYS A 390 16.39 -44.18 -1.91
CA LYS A 390 16.23 -45.11 -0.78
C LYS A 390 16.87 -44.70 0.55
N GLU A 391 17.62 -43.61 0.63
CA GLU A 391 18.14 -43.11 1.91
C GLU A 391 17.75 -41.64 2.15
N SER A 392 16.71 -41.47 2.96
CA SER A 392 16.18 -40.18 3.42
C SER A 392 17.19 -39.47 4.33
N THR A 393 18.13 -38.72 3.74
CA THR A 393 18.92 -37.73 4.46
C THR A 393 18.42 -36.32 4.14
N GLU A 394 18.52 -35.39 5.09
CA GLU A 394 18.11 -33.98 4.92
C GLU A 394 18.89 -33.30 3.78
N ALA A 395 20.12 -33.74 3.52
CA ALA A 395 20.93 -33.27 2.40
C ALA A 395 20.32 -33.66 1.03
N SER A 396 19.80 -34.88 0.87
CA SER A 396 19.10 -35.27 -0.37
C SER A 396 17.83 -34.44 -0.58
N LYS A 397 17.07 -34.18 0.50
CA LYS A 397 15.88 -33.30 0.44
C LYS A 397 16.23 -31.86 0.11
N PHE A 398 17.39 -31.37 0.55
CA PHE A 398 17.89 -30.04 0.22
C PHE A 398 18.24 -29.92 -1.26
N ILE A 399 18.94 -30.92 -1.82
CA ILE A 399 19.29 -30.95 -3.25
C ILE A 399 18.03 -31.04 -4.12
N GLU A 400 17.02 -31.82 -3.73
CA GLU A 400 15.72 -31.90 -4.44
C GLU A 400 14.90 -30.59 -4.43
N CYS A 401 15.21 -29.64 -3.55
CA CYS A 401 14.53 -28.34 -3.49
C CYS A 401 15.04 -27.33 -4.54
N PHE A 402 16.13 -27.65 -5.24
CA PHE A 402 16.77 -26.85 -6.28
C PHE A 402 16.86 -27.62 -7.60
#